data_AF-A0A496LAV1-F1
#
_entry.id   AF-A0A496LAV1-F1
#
_cell.length_a   1.000
_cell.length_b   1.000
_cell.length_c   1.000
_cell.angle_alpha   90.00
_cell.angle_beta   90.00
_cell.angle_gamma   90.00
#
_symmetry.space_group_name_H-M   'P 1'
#
loop_
_entity.id
_entity.type
_entity.pdbx_description
1 polymer ?
#
loop_
_entity_poly.entity_id
_entity_poly.type
_entity_poly.pdbx_seq_one_letter_code
_entity_poly.pdbx_strand_id
1 'polypeptide(L)'
;MCGYDILGITNNEHSGIFEFFRALPDYADRNGVSFSTPLDTIAQNTPIGTLPVPDPISWTNDDKSLTAYCGNELQNEALNKLYAMSKKVHVFPDSLLQADWLRLQDVSHFYFMDSHLYTSEGNRMGTHYESEYNAFVNYMNVLSDFIGRVEAQFPKSINDEELNPLLQTIEKQNEEIAHLRREVLRLKRIVSADRKSTKNLP
;
A
#
# COMPACT_ATOMS: atom_id res chain seq x y z
N MET A 1 7.36 9.85 12.74
CA MET A 1 7.17 8.46 13.14
C MET A 1 8.48 7.76 12.90
N CYS A 2 9.07 7.19 13.94
CA CYS A 2 10.26 6.38 13.80
C CYS A 2 9.85 4.91 13.94
N GLY A 3 10.51 4.02 13.21
CA GLY A 3 10.28 2.60 13.36
C GLY A 3 10.82 2.06 14.69
N TYR A 4 10.45 0.82 15.02
CA TYR A 4 10.93 0.15 16.23
C TYR A 4 12.43 -0.14 16.19
N ASP A 5 13.03 -0.14 15.00
CA ASP A 5 14.46 -0.27 14.75
C ASP A 5 15.30 0.82 15.44
N ILE A 6 14.71 1.97 15.80
CA ILE A 6 15.38 2.95 16.65
C ILE A 6 15.85 2.35 17.98
N LEU A 7 15.13 1.36 18.52
CA LEU A 7 15.42 0.72 19.80
C LEU A 7 16.30 -0.51 19.60
N GLY A 8 17.59 -0.39 19.88
CA GLY A 8 18.54 -1.51 19.87
C GLY A 8 19.18 -1.82 18.51
N ILE A 9 18.64 -1.33 17.38
CA ILE A 9 19.25 -1.50 16.06
C ILE A 9 19.99 -0.21 15.66
N THR A 10 19.27 0.89 15.42
CA THR A 10 19.90 2.18 15.07
C THR A 10 20.61 2.80 16.27
N ASN A 11 19.98 2.73 17.45
CA ASN A 11 20.57 3.19 18.71
C ASN A 11 20.74 2.00 19.64
N ASN A 12 22.00 1.62 19.89
CA ASN A 12 22.32 0.53 20.81
C ASN A 12 22.02 0.90 22.27
N GLU A 13 22.10 -0.06 23.18
CA GLU A 13 21.82 0.16 24.61
C GLU A 13 22.66 1.30 25.23
N HIS A 14 23.94 1.38 24.89
CA HIS A 14 24.86 2.39 25.44
C HIS A 14 24.58 3.82 24.96
N SER A 15 23.74 4.01 23.93
CA SER A 15 23.30 5.34 23.49
C SER A 15 22.43 6.07 24.51
N GLY A 16 21.89 5.36 25.51
CA GLY A 16 20.93 5.90 26.46
C GLY A 16 19.49 5.93 25.94
N ILE A 17 19.21 5.31 24.77
CA ILE A 17 17.87 5.31 24.17
C ILE A 17 16.82 4.68 25.11
N PHE A 18 17.18 3.61 25.82
CA PHE A 18 16.27 2.96 26.76
C PHE A 18 16.03 3.81 28.00
N GLU A 19 17.06 4.48 28.51
CA GLU A 19 16.98 5.43 29.63
C GLU A 19 16.11 6.62 29.26
N PHE A 20 16.24 7.13 28.04
CA PHE A 20 15.38 8.19 27.51
C PHE A 20 13.90 7.79 27.54
N PHE A 21 13.55 6.64 26.96
CA PHE A 21 12.17 6.18 26.94
C PHE A 21 11.65 5.78 28.33
N ARG A 22 12.53 5.33 29.23
CA ARG A 22 12.18 5.05 30.64
C ARG A 22 11.86 6.34 31.41
N ALA A 23 12.59 7.42 31.15
CA ALA A 23 12.38 8.71 31.80
C ALA A 23 11.18 9.49 31.22
N LEU A 24 10.85 9.25 29.94
CA LEU A 24 9.85 10.04 29.22
C LEU A 24 8.48 10.14 29.90
N PRO A 25 7.87 9.06 30.45
CA PRO A 25 6.58 9.16 31.13
C PRO A 25 6.62 10.05 32.37
N ASP A 26 7.66 9.92 33.21
CA ASP A 26 7.81 10.73 34.43
C ASP A 26 7.96 12.22 34.09
N TYR A 27 8.72 12.54 33.05
CA TYR A 27 8.87 13.92 32.58
C TYR A 27 7.58 14.46 31.97
N ALA A 28 6.83 13.65 31.23
CA ALA A 28 5.55 14.06 30.67
C ALA A 28 4.55 14.42 31.78
N ASP A 29 4.41 13.57 32.81
CA ASP A 29 3.52 13.80 33.95
C ASP A 29 3.86 15.10 34.70
N ARG A 30 5.14 15.33 35.00
CA ARG A 30 5.62 16.57 35.64
C ARG A 30 5.30 17.83 34.84
N ASN A 31 5.16 17.71 33.53
CA ASN A 31 4.82 18.82 32.63
C ASN A 31 3.32 18.85 32.26
N GLY A 32 2.49 18.00 32.89
CA GLY A 32 1.05 17.92 32.60
C GLY A 32 0.75 17.40 31.19
N VAL A 33 1.66 16.65 30.58
CA VAL A 33 1.50 16.03 29.27
C VAL A 33 1.00 14.60 29.45
N SER A 34 -0.12 14.28 28.82
CA SER A 34 -0.68 12.93 28.81
C SER A 34 -0.42 12.23 27.48
N PHE A 35 -0.50 10.91 27.50
CA PHE A 35 -0.43 10.08 26.30
C PHE A 35 -1.82 9.54 25.98
N SER A 36 -2.14 9.45 24.71
CA SER A 36 -3.40 8.89 24.23
C SER A 36 -3.15 8.12 22.97
N THR A 37 -3.88 7.01 22.79
CA THR A 37 -3.86 6.32 21.50
C THR A 37 -4.61 7.16 20.46
N PRO A 38 -4.37 6.93 19.15
CA PRO A 38 -5.16 7.57 18.11
C PRO A 38 -6.67 7.34 18.29
N LEU A 39 -7.07 6.15 18.74
CA LEU A 39 -8.49 5.81 18.98
C LEU A 39 -9.07 6.61 20.15
N ASP A 40 -8.35 6.70 21.26
CA ASP A 40 -8.79 7.49 22.43
C ASP A 40 -8.89 8.97 22.08
N THR A 41 -7.92 9.47 21.30
CA THR A 41 -7.89 10.87 20.84
C THR A 41 -9.13 11.19 20.01
N ILE A 42 -9.52 10.30 19.09
CA ILE A 42 -10.73 10.46 18.27
C ILE A 42 -11.99 10.41 19.14
N ALA A 43 -12.02 9.57 20.18
CA ALA A 43 -13.19 9.46 21.07
C ALA A 43 -13.36 10.69 21.99
N GLN A 44 -12.26 11.35 22.36
CA GLN A 44 -12.25 12.47 23.30
C GLN A 44 -12.36 13.85 22.64
N ASN A 45 -12.13 13.97 21.34
CA ASN A 45 -12.04 15.25 20.64
C ASN A 45 -13.06 15.34 19.49
N THR A 46 -13.64 16.53 19.32
CA THR A 46 -14.53 16.82 18.18
C THR A 46 -13.70 17.26 16.97
N PRO A 47 -13.87 16.65 15.78
CA PRO A 47 -13.21 17.11 14.55
C PRO A 47 -13.62 18.55 14.22
N ILE A 48 -12.63 19.43 13.99
CA ILE A 48 -12.87 20.86 13.69
C ILE A 48 -12.74 21.21 12.20
N GLY A 49 -12.33 20.26 11.36
CA GLY A 49 -12.13 20.50 9.94
C GLY A 49 -11.51 19.31 9.21
N THR A 50 -11.24 19.50 7.92
CA THR A 50 -10.62 18.51 7.04
C THR A 50 -9.30 19.01 6.50
N LEU A 51 -8.26 18.17 6.54
CA LEU A 51 -6.99 18.43 5.87
C LEU A 51 -6.99 17.70 4.52
N PRO A 52 -7.09 18.39 3.37
CA PRO A 52 -7.03 17.74 2.08
C PRO A 52 -5.60 17.26 1.78
N VAL A 53 -5.46 15.99 1.39
CA VAL A 53 -4.21 15.39 0.90
C VAL A 53 -4.51 14.82 -0.49
N PRO A 54 -4.37 15.63 -1.57
CA PRO A 54 -4.85 15.26 -2.90
C PRO A 54 -3.95 14.21 -3.57
N ASP A 55 -2.67 14.21 -3.24
CA ASP A 55 -1.66 13.35 -3.84
C ASP A 55 -1.10 12.37 -2.80
N PRO A 56 -0.73 11.15 -3.21
CA PRO A 56 0.02 10.24 -2.35
C PRO A 56 1.36 10.85 -1.92
N ILE A 57 1.70 10.71 -0.64
CA ILE A 57 2.94 11.23 -0.06
C ILE A 57 3.70 10.13 0.69
N SER A 58 5.01 10.29 0.81
CA SER A 58 5.90 9.40 1.57
C SER A 58 6.59 10.13 2.72
N TRP A 59 6.92 9.39 3.78
CA TRP A 59 7.80 9.87 4.84
C TRP A 59 9.28 9.84 4.42
N THR A 60 9.65 8.92 3.53
CA THR A 60 11.03 8.45 3.29
C THR A 60 12.00 9.53 2.83
N ASN A 61 11.58 10.37 1.88
CA ASN A 61 12.41 11.45 1.35
C ASN A 61 11.92 12.81 1.89
N ASP A 62 12.80 13.81 1.85
CA ASP A 62 12.52 15.17 2.33
C ASP A 62 11.45 15.88 1.49
N ASP A 63 11.42 15.58 0.18
CA ASP A 63 10.47 16.13 -0.79
C ASP A 63 9.04 15.54 -0.66
N LYS A 64 8.84 14.58 0.24
CA LYS A 64 7.57 13.88 0.53
C LYS A 64 6.93 13.20 -0.68
N SER A 65 7.69 12.98 -1.74
CA SER A 65 7.21 12.33 -2.95
C SER A 65 7.35 10.81 -2.87
N LEU A 66 6.81 10.10 -3.87
CA LEU A 66 6.97 8.65 -4.02
C LEU A 66 8.26 8.25 -4.76
N THR A 67 9.18 9.19 -5.00
CA THR A 67 10.40 8.96 -5.80
C THR A 67 11.26 7.81 -5.28
N ALA A 68 11.28 7.58 -3.97
CA ALA A 68 11.97 6.44 -3.35
C ALA A 68 11.48 5.06 -3.85
N TYR A 69 10.28 4.97 -4.43
CA TYR A 69 9.63 3.72 -4.83
C TYR A 69 9.25 3.66 -6.31
N CYS A 70 9.05 4.80 -6.97
CA CYS A 70 8.65 4.86 -8.38
C CYS A 70 9.30 6.05 -9.13
N GLY A 71 10.49 6.46 -8.72
CA GLY A 71 11.22 7.60 -9.26
C GLY A 71 12.08 7.31 -10.50
N ASN A 72 12.35 6.04 -10.81
CA ASN A 72 13.22 5.68 -11.95
C ASN A 72 12.63 4.58 -12.86
N GLU A 73 13.28 4.35 -14.00
CA GLU A 73 12.82 3.40 -15.02
C GLU A 73 12.78 1.94 -14.52
N LEU A 74 13.75 1.53 -13.70
CA LEU A 74 13.83 0.17 -13.15
C LEU A 74 12.62 -0.14 -12.25
N GLN A 75 12.33 0.78 -11.34
CA GLN A 75 11.18 0.69 -10.44
C GLN A 75 9.86 0.67 -11.21
N ASN A 76 9.70 1.58 -12.17
CA ASN A 76 8.49 1.67 -12.97
C ASN A 76 8.28 0.43 -13.84
N GLU A 77 9.33 -0.13 -14.44
CA GLU A 77 9.25 -1.38 -15.20
C GLU A 77 8.85 -2.56 -14.31
N ALA A 78 9.46 -2.67 -13.13
CA ALA A 78 9.15 -3.70 -12.14
C ALA A 78 7.68 -3.62 -11.67
N LEU A 79 7.20 -2.42 -11.34
CA LEU A 79 5.81 -2.16 -10.95
C LEU A 79 4.84 -2.48 -12.09
N ASN A 80 5.12 -2.01 -13.31
CA ASN A 80 4.25 -2.24 -14.46
C ASN A 80 4.09 -3.74 -14.77
N LYS A 81 5.19 -4.49 -14.77
CA LYS A 81 5.17 -5.95 -15.01
C LYS A 81 4.46 -6.70 -13.90
N LEU A 82 4.68 -6.29 -12.64
CA LEU A 82 3.93 -6.83 -11.52
C LEU A 82 2.44 -6.59 -11.76
N TYR A 83 1.99 -5.33 -11.77
CA TYR A 83 0.57 -4.96 -11.85
C TYR A 83 -0.16 -5.44 -13.11
N ALA A 84 0.54 -5.74 -14.21
CA ALA A 84 -0.04 -6.44 -15.35
C ALA A 84 -0.65 -7.81 -14.99
N MET A 85 -0.14 -8.50 -13.95
CA MET A 85 -0.67 -9.78 -13.48
C MET A 85 -1.85 -9.64 -12.52
N SER A 86 -2.18 -8.44 -12.05
CA SER A 86 -3.22 -8.21 -11.04
C SER A 86 -4.53 -8.90 -11.40
N LYS A 87 -5.05 -8.70 -12.63
CA LYS A 87 -6.28 -9.34 -13.08
C LYS A 87 -6.20 -10.86 -13.04
N LYS A 88 -5.11 -11.43 -13.58
CA LYS A 88 -4.88 -12.88 -13.65
C LYS A 88 -4.87 -13.52 -12.26
N VAL A 89 -4.23 -12.87 -11.29
CA VAL A 89 -4.14 -13.34 -9.89
C VAL A 89 -5.49 -13.29 -9.17
N HIS A 90 -6.33 -12.28 -9.44
CA HIS A 90 -7.63 -12.15 -8.77
C HIS A 90 -8.72 -13.07 -9.34
N VAL A 91 -8.58 -13.52 -10.60
CA VAL A 91 -9.54 -14.44 -11.23
C VAL A 91 -9.42 -15.86 -10.69
N PHE A 92 -8.21 -16.30 -10.34
CA PHE A 92 -7.97 -17.65 -9.85
C PHE A 92 -7.86 -17.70 -8.31
N PRO A 93 -8.61 -18.59 -7.64
CA PRO A 93 -8.54 -18.75 -6.19
C PRO A 93 -7.38 -19.65 -5.75
N ASP A 94 -6.16 -19.37 -6.22
CA ASP A 94 -4.94 -20.03 -5.71
C ASP A 94 -4.35 -19.18 -4.57
N SER A 95 -4.48 -19.67 -3.33
CA SER A 95 -4.02 -18.96 -2.14
C SER A 95 -2.51 -18.75 -2.09
N LEU A 96 -1.72 -19.66 -2.70
CA LEU A 96 -0.27 -19.54 -2.72
C LEU A 96 0.17 -18.46 -3.71
N LEU A 97 -0.41 -18.45 -4.92
CA LEU A 97 -0.15 -17.39 -5.89
C LEU A 97 -0.59 -16.02 -5.38
N GLN A 98 -1.72 -15.94 -4.69
CA GLN A 98 -2.16 -14.70 -4.04
C GLN A 98 -1.18 -14.24 -2.94
N ALA A 99 -0.68 -15.17 -2.12
CA ALA A 99 0.30 -14.82 -1.10
C ALA A 99 1.63 -14.35 -1.70
N ASP A 100 2.10 -15.01 -2.76
CA ASP A 100 3.33 -14.63 -3.48
C ASP A 100 3.16 -13.26 -4.17
N TRP A 101 2.01 -13.02 -4.78
CA TRP A 101 1.63 -11.73 -5.34
C TRP A 101 1.68 -10.60 -4.31
N LEU A 102 1.19 -10.84 -3.09
CA LEU A 102 1.24 -9.86 -2.00
C LEU A 102 2.68 -9.62 -1.52
N ARG A 103 3.51 -10.66 -1.45
CA ARG A 103 4.94 -10.51 -1.08
C ARG A 103 5.72 -9.69 -2.10
N LEU A 104 5.46 -9.91 -3.38
CA LEU A 104 6.11 -9.15 -4.45
C LEU A 104 5.73 -7.66 -4.46
N GLN A 105 4.66 -7.27 -3.78
CA GLN A 105 4.28 -5.86 -3.59
C GLN A 105 5.00 -5.18 -2.41
N ASP A 106 5.90 -5.87 -1.70
CA ASP A 106 6.67 -5.24 -0.63
C ASP A 106 7.49 -4.06 -1.18
N VAL A 107 7.28 -2.89 -0.58
CA VAL A 107 7.90 -1.62 -1.03
C VAL A 107 9.42 -1.65 -0.95
N SER A 108 9.99 -2.52 -0.12
CA SER A 108 11.44 -2.69 0.03
C SER A 108 12.08 -3.16 -1.28
N HIS A 109 11.37 -3.96 -2.10
CA HIS A 109 11.87 -4.37 -3.42
C HIS A 109 12.17 -3.17 -4.31
N PHE A 110 11.22 -2.22 -4.39
CA PHE A 110 11.38 -1.02 -5.21
C PHE A 110 12.32 0.01 -4.58
N TYR A 111 12.31 0.11 -3.24
CA TYR A 111 13.27 0.94 -2.52
C TYR A 111 14.72 0.55 -2.82
N PHE A 112 15.04 -0.74 -2.83
CA PHE A 112 16.38 -1.21 -3.18
C PHE A 112 16.76 -0.98 -4.65
N MET A 113 15.82 -0.58 -5.51
CA MET A 113 16.10 -0.15 -6.88
C MET A 113 16.28 1.36 -7.00
N ASP A 114 16.22 2.12 -5.91
CA ASP A 114 16.49 3.56 -5.92
C ASP A 114 17.99 3.82 -6.08
N SER A 115 18.37 4.46 -7.18
CA SER A 115 19.76 4.80 -7.49
C SER A 115 20.38 5.75 -6.47
N HIS A 116 19.57 6.57 -5.77
CA HIS A 116 20.05 7.47 -4.74
C HIS A 116 20.74 6.71 -3.59
N LEU A 117 20.26 5.50 -3.25
CA LEU A 117 20.86 4.67 -2.19
C LEU A 117 22.31 4.30 -2.46
N TYR A 118 22.72 4.29 -3.73
CA TYR A 118 24.05 3.85 -4.17
C TYR A 118 25.02 5.01 -4.41
N THR A 119 24.59 6.25 -4.11
CA THR A 119 25.44 7.43 -4.11
C THR A 119 26.24 7.56 -2.80
N SER A 120 27.19 8.49 -2.74
CA SER A 120 27.94 8.79 -1.51
C SER A 120 27.07 9.34 -0.36
N GLU A 121 25.89 9.87 -0.69
CA GLU A 121 24.94 10.45 0.26
C GLU A 121 23.80 9.47 0.60
N GLY A 122 23.74 8.33 -0.11
CA GLY A 122 22.71 7.32 0.06
C GLY A 122 22.88 6.48 1.33
N ASN A 123 21.75 6.13 1.97
CA ASN A 123 21.74 5.22 3.10
C ASN A 123 21.49 3.77 2.67
N ARG A 124 22.55 2.96 2.65
CA ARG A 124 22.49 1.53 2.28
C ARG A 124 22.06 0.59 3.41
N MET A 125 21.58 1.13 4.54
CA MET A 125 21.12 0.33 5.66
C MET A 125 19.97 -0.58 5.23
N GLY A 126 20.12 -1.88 5.46
CA GLY A 126 19.10 -2.90 5.16
C GLY A 126 19.15 -3.52 3.75
N THR A 127 19.94 -2.97 2.82
CA THR A 127 20.16 -3.61 1.50
C THR A 127 21.41 -4.49 1.50
N HIS A 128 21.33 -5.65 0.83
CA HIS A 128 22.46 -6.53 0.58
C HIS A 128 22.94 -6.46 -0.88
N TYR A 129 22.32 -5.60 -1.70
CA TYR A 129 22.67 -5.44 -3.10
C TYR A 129 23.83 -4.46 -3.28
N GLU A 130 24.69 -4.75 -4.24
CA GLU A 130 25.84 -3.89 -4.57
C GLU A 130 25.43 -2.65 -5.38
N SER A 131 24.36 -2.75 -6.16
CA SER A 131 23.79 -1.69 -7.01
C SER A 131 22.26 -1.85 -7.15
N GLU A 132 21.60 -0.80 -7.62
CA GLU A 132 20.19 -0.76 -8.00
C GLU A 132 19.88 -1.76 -9.11
N TYR A 133 20.83 -1.97 -10.03
CA TYR A 133 20.72 -2.98 -11.09
C TYR A 133 20.71 -4.40 -10.53
N ASN A 134 21.53 -4.69 -9.51
CA ASN A 134 21.55 -6.01 -8.88
C ASN A 134 20.22 -6.30 -8.17
N ALA A 135 19.62 -5.30 -7.51
CA ALA A 135 18.29 -5.41 -6.91
C ALA A 135 17.22 -5.66 -7.97
N PHE A 136 17.24 -4.87 -9.06
CA PHE A 136 16.31 -5.01 -10.18
C PHE A 136 16.40 -6.39 -10.84
N VAL A 137 17.60 -6.86 -11.19
CA VAL A 137 17.80 -8.17 -11.84
C VAL A 137 17.32 -9.30 -10.95
N ASN A 138 17.60 -9.25 -9.64
CA ASN A 138 17.13 -10.25 -8.69
C ASN A 138 15.59 -10.29 -8.67
N TYR A 139 14.95 -9.12 -8.48
CA TYR A 139 13.50 -9.01 -8.47
C TYR A 139 12.88 -9.49 -9.80
N MET A 140 13.46 -9.11 -10.93
CA MET A 140 12.96 -9.50 -12.25
C MET A 140 13.05 -11.01 -12.50
N ASN A 141 14.07 -11.69 -11.98
CA ASN A 141 14.17 -13.13 -12.06
C ASN A 141 13.06 -13.82 -11.25
N VAL A 142 12.80 -13.34 -10.03
CA VAL A 142 11.71 -13.87 -9.18
C VAL A 142 10.34 -13.57 -9.79
N LEU A 143 10.14 -12.35 -10.30
CA LEU A 143 8.90 -11.95 -10.95
C LEU A 143 8.64 -12.77 -12.22
N SER A 144 9.67 -13.10 -12.99
CA SER A 144 9.54 -13.95 -14.18
C SER A 144 9.04 -15.36 -13.84
N ASP A 145 9.58 -15.98 -12.78
CA ASP A 145 9.08 -17.27 -12.27
C ASP A 145 7.61 -17.16 -11.82
N PHE A 146 7.28 -16.11 -11.08
CA PHE A 146 5.92 -15.85 -10.66
C PHE A 146 4.96 -15.70 -11.86
N ILE A 147 5.33 -14.92 -12.88
CA ILE A 147 4.54 -14.76 -14.11
C ILE A 147 4.34 -16.12 -14.78
N GLY A 148 5.40 -16.93 -14.92
CA GLY A 148 5.30 -18.27 -15.50
C GLY A 148 4.34 -19.19 -14.72
N ARG A 149 4.36 -19.12 -13.39
CA ARG A 149 3.44 -19.87 -12.52
C ARG A 149 1.99 -19.38 -12.65
N VAL A 150 1.78 -18.07 -12.76
CA VAL A 150 0.44 -17.50 -13.02
C VAL A 150 -0.05 -17.96 -14.39
N GLU A 151 0.76 -17.82 -15.44
CA GLU A 151 0.41 -18.21 -16.81
C GLU A 151 0.16 -19.70 -16.97
N ALA A 152 0.86 -20.56 -16.22
CA ALA A 152 0.59 -21.99 -16.21
C ALA A 152 -0.83 -22.35 -15.72
N GLN A 153 -1.48 -21.47 -14.95
CA GLN A 153 -2.89 -21.63 -14.57
C GLN A 153 -3.85 -21.30 -15.72
N PHE A 154 -3.37 -20.65 -16.79
CA PHE A 154 -4.14 -20.32 -18.00
C PHE A 154 -3.75 -21.29 -19.13
N PRO A 155 -4.61 -22.25 -19.49
CA PRO A 155 -4.33 -23.15 -20.60
C PRO A 155 -4.15 -22.35 -21.89
N LYS A 156 -3.13 -22.67 -22.70
CA LYS A 156 -2.92 -22.12 -24.06
C LYS A 156 -4.10 -22.32 -25.02
N SER A 157 -5.12 -23.10 -24.64
CA SER A 157 -6.34 -23.28 -25.42
C SER A 157 -7.32 -22.10 -25.31
N ILE A 158 -7.13 -21.20 -24.35
CA ILE A 158 -7.82 -19.92 -24.35
C ILE A 158 -6.87 -18.93 -25.02
N ASN A 159 -7.02 -18.77 -26.33
CA ASN A 159 -6.22 -17.82 -27.10
C ASN A 159 -6.42 -16.42 -26.47
N ASP A 160 -5.35 -15.62 -26.33
CA ASP A 160 -5.44 -14.25 -25.80
C ASP A 160 -6.45 -13.38 -26.58
N GLU A 161 -6.74 -13.74 -27.83
CA GLU A 161 -7.78 -13.13 -28.68
C GLU A 161 -9.21 -13.37 -28.19
N GLU A 162 -9.50 -14.48 -27.48
CA GLU A 162 -10.82 -14.77 -26.91
C GLU A 162 -10.90 -14.39 -25.43
N LEU A 163 -9.80 -14.53 -24.68
CA LEU A 163 -9.76 -14.19 -23.26
C LEU A 163 -9.88 -12.67 -23.02
N ASN A 164 -9.17 -11.86 -23.80
CA ASN A 164 -9.21 -10.40 -23.66
C ASN A 164 -10.61 -9.79 -23.84
N PRO A 165 -11.41 -10.15 -24.87
CA PRO A 165 -12.77 -9.64 -24.99
C PRO A 165 -13.70 -10.16 -23.89
N LEU A 166 -13.50 -11.38 -23.39
CA LEU A 166 -14.27 -11.89 -22.24
C LEU A 166 -13.90 -11.14 -20.95
N LEU A 167 -12.62 -10.88 -20.71
CA LEU A 167 -12.17 -10.06 -19.58
C LEU A 167 -12.69 -8.63 -19.68
N GLN A 168 -12.65 -8.01 -20.85
CA GLN A 168 -13.24 -6.68 -21.08
C GLN A 168 -14.75 -6.69 -20.82
N THR A 169 -15.44 -7.76 -21.21
CA THR A 169 -16.88 -7.92 -20.94
C THR A 169 -17.15 -8.02 -19.45
N ILE A 170 -16.35 -8.82 -18.73
CA ILE A 170 -16.43 -8.95 -17.27
C ILE A 170 -16.15 -7.61 -16.58
N GLU A 171 -15.18 -6.84 -17.05
CA GLU A 171 -14.90 -5.49 -16.52
C GLU A 171 -16.08 -4.55 -16.71
N LYS A 172 -16.61 -4.47 -17.92
CA LYS A 172 -17.77 -3.64 -18.22
C LYS A 172 -18.98 -4.04 -17.37
N GLN A 173 -19.19 -5.34 -17.18
CA GLN A 173 -20.24 -5.86 -16.30
C GLN A 173 -20.00 -5.50 -14.84
N ASN A 174 -18.77 -5.57 -14.34
CA ASN A 174 -18.44 -5.19 -12.97
C ASN A 174 -18.63 -3.69 -12.72
N GLU A 175 -18.23 -2.84 -13.67
CA GLU A 175 -18.49 -1.39 -13.63
C GLU A 175 -19.99 -1.08 -13.61
N GLU A 176 -20.75 -1.78 -14.46
CA GLU A 176 -22.21 -1.65 -14.52
C GLU A 176 -22.86 -2.11 -13.22
N ILE A 177 -22.43 -3.24 -12.65
CA ILE A 177 -22.89 -3.72 -11.34
C ILE A 177 -22.56 -2.69 -10.25
N ALA A 178 -21.36 -2.11 -10.25
CA ALA A 178 -20.97 -1.08 -9.28
C ALA A 178 -21.81 0.19 -9.42
N HIS A 179 -22.12 0.62 -10.65
CA HIS A 179 -23.03 1.71 -10.94
C HIS A 179 -24.45 1.42 -10.44
N LEU A 180 -25.02 0.26 -10.81
CA LEU A 180 -26.35 -0.17 -10.40
C LEU A 180 -26.45 -0.29 -8.87
N ARG A 181 -25.43 -0.80 -8.19
CA ARG A 181 -25.38 -0.85 -6.73
C ARG A 181 -25.43 0.55 -6.10
N ARG A 182 -24.71 1.52 -6.66
CA ARG A 182 -24.78 2.93 -6.22
C ARG A 182 -26.17 3.51 -6.41
N GLU A 183 -26.80 3.27 -7.57
CA GLU A 183 -28.12 3.80 -7.86
C GLU A 183 -29.21 3.15 -6.99
N VAL A 184 -29.14 1.84 -6.75
CA VAL A 184 -30.00 1.15 -5.78
C VAL A 184 -29.84 1.74 -4.38
N LEU A 185 -28.61 2.06 -3.95
CA LEU A 185 -28.38 2.71 -2.66
C LEU A 185 -29.01 4.11 -2.60
N ARG A 186 -28.86 4.90 -3.67
CA ARG A 186 -29.45 6.24 -3.79
C ARG A 186 -30.98 6.18 -3.76
N LEU A 187 -31.59 5.30 -4.56
CA LEU A 187 -33.05 5.12 -4.60
C LEU A 187 -33.59 4.61 -3.26
N LYS A 188 -32.90 3.67 -2.60
CA LYS A 188 -33.27 3.22 -1.24
C LYS A 188 -33.24 4.37 -0.24
N ARG A 189 -32.27 5.28 -0.32
CA ARG A 189 -32.21 6.49 0.53
C ARG A 189 -33.40 7.42 0.25
N ILE A 190 -33.72 7.69 -1.02
CA ILE A 190 -34.87 8.52 -1.41
C ILE A 190 -36.19 7.92 -0.90
N VAL A 191 -36.44 6.63 -1.17
CA VAL A 191 -37.66 5.94 -0.70
C VAL A 191 -37.75 5.92 0.83
N SER A 192 -36.62 5.77 1.52
CA SER A 192 -36.60 5.82 2.99
C SER A 192 -36.89 7.22 3.54
N ALA A 193 -36.51 8.28 2.82
CA ALA A 193 -36.81 9.67 3.17
C ALA A 193 -38.29 9.99 2.91
N ASP A 194 -38.86 9.55 1.78
CA ASP A 194 -40.27 9.74 1.45
C ASP A 194 -41.20 8.98 2.41
N ARG A 195 -40.82 7.76 2.83
CA ARG A 195 -41.56 7.00 3.86
C ARG A 195 -41.53 7.66 5.24
N LYS A 196 -40.48 8.43 5.56
CA LYS A 196 -40.41 9.22 6.80
C LYS A 196 -41.24 10.51 6.70
N SER A 197 -41.28 11.13 5.51
CA SER A 197 -42.11 12.30 5.23
C SER A 197 -43.61 11.98 5.31
N THR A 198 -44.03 10.84 4.73
CA THR A 198 -45.44 10.39 4.71
C THR A 198 -45.96 9.89 6.05
N LYS A 199 -45.09 9.41 6.96
CA LYS A 199 -45.47 9.07 8.35
C LYS A 199 -45.64 10.28 9.27
N ASN A 200 -45.22 11.47 8.83
CA ASN A 200 -45.29 12.71 9.58
C ASN A 200 -46.40 13.66 9.08
N LEU A 201 -47.31 13.19 8.23
CA LEU A 201 -48.55 13.93 7.94
C LEU A 201 -49.60 13.62 9.03
N PRO A 202 -50.26 14.64 9.61
CA PRO A 202 -51.26 14.50 10.67
C PRO A 202 -52.54 13.79 10.21
#